data_AF-A0A849ZHX4-F1
#
_entry.id   AF-A0A849ZHX4-F1
#
_cell.length_a   1.000
_cell.length_b   1.000
_cell.length_c   1.000
_cell.angle_alpha   90.00
_cell.angle_beta   90.00
_cell.angle_gamma   90.00
#
_symmetry.space_group_name_H-M   'P 1'
#
loop_
_entity.id
_entity.type
_entity.pdbx_description
1 polymer ?
#
loop_
_entity_poly.entity_id
_entity_poly.type
_entity_poly.pdbx_seq_one_letter_code
_entity_poly.pdbx_strand_id
1 'polypeptide(L)' 'MPRANPRTLTHVDAQGHARMVDVTGKPMTGRRAVARCEVHAARRTLELIRDQGFA' A
#
# COMPACT_ATOMS: atom_id res chain seq x y z
N MET A 1 -10.12 12.07 -21.69
CA MET A 1 -8.82 11.76 -21.06
C MET A 1 -8.23 10.54 -21.76
N PRO A 2 -7.08 10.64 -22.44
CA PRO A 2 -6.43 9.46 -22.99
C PRO A 2 -6.07 8.50 -21.85
N ARG A 3 -6.46 7.23 -21.97
CA ARG A 3 -6.12 6.18 -20.99
C ARG A 3 -4.61 5.97 -21.02
N ALA A 4 -3.96 5.97 -19.86
CA ALA A 4 -2.58 5.54 -19.74
C ALA A 4 -2.44 4.10 -20.27
N ASN A 5 -1.38 3.83 -21.04
CA ASN A 5 -1.04 2.48 -21.48
C ASN A 5 -0.80 1.60 -20.23
N PRO A 6 -1.52 0.49 -20.03
CA PRO A 6 -1.41 -0.33 -18.81
C PRO A 6 -0.01 -0.94 -18.61
N ARG A 7 0.86 -0.90 -19.62
CA ARG A 7 2.25 -1.39 -19.52
C ARG A 7 3.26 -0.32 -19.12
N THR A 8 2.87 0.96 -19.05
CA THR A 8 3.79 2.04 -18.70
C THR A 8 3.76 2.31 -17.20
N LEU A 9 4.90 2.18 -16.53
CA LEU A 9 5.04 2.53 -15.12
C LEU A 9 4.88 4.05 -14.93
N THR A 10 4.14 4.45 -13.89
CA THR A 10 3.87 5.87 -13.63
C THR A 10 4.78 6.47 -12.57
N HIS A 11 5.19 5.68 -11.57
CA HIS A 11 6.00 6.12 -10.43
C HIS A 11 7.51 5.92 -10.63
N VAL A 12 7.92 5.44 -11.81
CA VAL A 12 9.32 5.17 -12.17
C VAL A 12 9.60 5.88 -13.50
N ASP A 13 10.75 6.53 -13.62
CA ASP A 13 11.19 7.18 -14.85
C ASP A 13 11.88 6.18 -15.83
N ALA A 14 12.37 6.68 -16.96
CA ALA A 14 13.02 5.85 -17.98
C ALA A 14 14.40 5.33 -17.54
N GLN A 15 15.02 5.95 -16.54
CA GLN A 15 16.30 5.57 -15.95
C GLN A 15 16.12 4.58 -14.79
N GLY A 16 14.88 4.33 -14.35
CA GLY A 16 14.56 3.43 -13.24
C GLY A 16 14.48 4.14 -11.88
N HIS A 17 14.59 5.48 -11.83
CA HIS A 17 14.47 6.21 -10.57
C HIS A 17 13.00 6.41 -10.20
N ALA A 18 12.73 6.41 -8.90
CA ALA A 18 11.40 6.71 -8.38
C ALA A 18 11.07 8.20 -8.60
N ARG A 19 9.83 8.48 -8.99
CA ARG A 19 9.30 9.83 -9.12
C ARG A 19 7.85 9.92 -8.67
N MET A 20 7.45 11.12 -8.24
CA MET A 20 6.05 11.41 -7.96
C MET A 20 5.29 11.68 -9.27
N VAL A 21 4.09 11.11 -9.40
CA VAL A 21 3.20 11.39 -10.53
C VAL A 21 2.51 12.72 -10.31
N ASP A 22 2.55 13.62 -11.29
CA ASP A 22 1.75 14.85 -11.24
C ASP A 22 0.25 14.51 -11.27
N VAL A 23 -0.47 14.99 -10.27
CA VAL A 23 -1.91 14.78 -10.09
C VAL A 23 -2.71 16.07 -10.09
N THR A 24 -2.07 17.22 -10.35
CA THR A 24 -2.67 18.56 -10.22
C THR A 24 -3.94 18.74 -11.05
N GLY A 25 -3.96 18.18 -12.27
CA GLY A 25 -5.11 18.26 -13.17
C GLY A 25 -6.22 17.24 -12.90
N LYS A 26 -6.10 16.38 -11.87
CA LYS A 26 -7.11 15.34 -11.60
C LYS A 26 -8.28 15.94 -10.81
N PRO A 27 -9.54 15.70 -11.23
CA PRO A 27 -10.69 16.19 -10.48
C PRO A 27 -10.78 15.53 -9.10
N MET A 28 -11.16 16.34 -8.11
CA MET A 28 -11.44 15.86 -6.76
C MET A 28 -12.66 14.93 -6.77
N THR A 29 -12.54 13.79 -6.10
CA THR A 29 -13.56 12.73 -6.05
C THR A 29 -13.49 12.05 -4.69
N GLY A 30 -14.61 11.60 -4.14
CA GLY A 30 -14.61 10.79 -2.93
C GLY A 30 -13.97 9.42 -3.21
N ARG A 31 -12.87 9.09 -2.53
CA ARG A 31 -12.15 7.82 -2.71
C ARG A 31 -11.92 7.16 -1.35
N ARG A 32 -12.17 5.85 -1.29
CA ARG A 32 -11.89 5.02 -0.10
C ARG A 32 -11.16 3.76 -0.53
N ALA A 33 -10.09 3.45 0.19
CA ALA A 33 -9.39 2.18 0.10
C ALA A 33 -9.38 1.52 1.49
N VAL A 34 -9.56 0.21 1.55
CA VAL A 34 -9.47 -0.59 2.77
C VAL A 34 -8.46 -1.70 2.51
N ALA A 35 -7.47 -1.83 3.38
CA ALA A 35 -6.48 -2.90 3.34
C ALA A 35 -6.59 -3.76 4.61
N ARG A 36 -6.21 -5.04 4.49
CA ARG A 36 -6.07 -5.98 5.61
C ARG A 36 -4.76 -6.74 5.44
N CYS A 37 -4.18 -7.17 6.55
CA CYS A 37 -3.06 -8.10 6.57
C CYS A 37 -3.23 -9.08 7.73
N GLU A 38 -2.42 -10.13 7.71
CA GLU A 38 -2.34 -11.11 8.78
C GLU A 38 -0.88 -11.24 9.23
N VAL A 39 -0.70 -11.54 10.51
CA VAL A 39 0.61 -11.89 11.09
C VAL A 39 0.52 -13.33 11.54
N HIS A 40 1.33 -14.19 10.92
CA HIS A 40 1.40 -15.60 11.27
C HIS A 40 2.49 -15.76 12.35
N ALA A 41 2.12 -16.38 13.46
CA ALA A 41 3.00 -16.57 14.61
C ALA A 41 2.76 -17.95 15.23
N ALA A 42 3.73 -18.41 16.02
CA ALA A 42 3.56 -19.64 16.79
C ALA A 42 2.39 -19.51 17.78
N ARG A 43 1.72 -20.63 18.06
CA ARG A 43 0.62 -20.68 19.06
C ARG A 43 1.03 -20.07 20.39
N ARG A 44 2.25 -20.36 20.85
CA ARG A 44 2.79 -19.85 22.11
C ARG A 44 2.86 -18.32 22.14
N THR A 45 3.23 -17.69 21.03
CA THR A 45 3.27 -16.22 20.90
C THR A 45 1.86 -15.63 21.04
N LEU A 46 0.87 -16.26 20.41
CA LEU A 46 -0.54 -15.82 20.52
C LEU A 46 -1.07 -15.97 21.95
N GLU A 47 -0.72 -17.05 22.65
CA GLU A 47 -1.07 -17.26 24.06
C GLU A 47 -0.46 -16.17 24.95
N LEU A 48 0.84 -15.89 24.82
CA LEU A 48 1.51 -14.83 25.58
C LEU A 48 0.86 -13.45 25.37
N ILE A 49 0.51 -13.11 24.12
CA ILE A 49 -0.17 -11.84 23.80
C ILE A 49 -1.57 -11.78 24.46
N ARG A 50 -2.32 -12.89 24.42
CA ARG A 50 -3.67 -12.98 25.03
C ARG A 50 -3.63 -12.85 26.55
N ASP A 51 -2.61 -13.44 27.16
CA ASP A 51 -2.43 -13.47 28.61
C ASP A 51 -1.79 -12.19 29.16
N GLN A 52 -1.58 -11.16 28.31
CA GLN A 52 -0.87 -9.90 28.63
C GLN A 52 0.55 -10.12 29.19
N GLY A 53 1.16 -11.27 28.90
CA GLY A 53 2.46 -11.69 29.40
C GLY A 53 3.60 -11.02 28.65
N PHE A 54 3.75 -9.72 28.84
CA PHE A 54 4.97 -8.98 28.52
C PHE A 54 5.68 -8.69 29.84
N ALA A 55 6.47 -9.66 30.32
CA ALA A 55 7.40 -9.47 31.42
C ALA A 55 8.78 -9.08 30.87
#